data_AF-A0A2T4IK53-F1
#
_entry.id   AF-A0A2T4IK53-F1
#
_cell.length_a   1.000
_cell.length_b   1.000
_cell.length_c   1.000
_cell.angle_alpha   90.00
_cell.angle_beta   90.00
_cell.angle_gamma   90.00
#
_symmetry.space_group_name_H-M   'P 1'
#
loop_
_entity.id
_entity.type
_entity.pdbx_description
1 polymer ?
#
loop_
_entity_poly.entity_id
_entity_poly.type
_entity_poly.pdbx_seq_one_letter_code
_entity_poly.pdbx_strand_id
1 'polypeptide(L)'
;MRAFFTAILASSLLAGCASNCSILSSNASPACQAQLLALMVVAAPVALPYAMIKDAAEDHAAKVSARDLQRGVEAGDLAASEYCVFICRNAYSMAQDERWRLLRMAAERVVAAGDEELRDDHRRQAVRLAAHKVLADMLWREAPARRVEHLHEVIRLGQSAELWAYVRLSTDQGNDLPVNDGHFRSAAVGAVVDLLTLQRELAWQAGERTPPDEEACDLQPFGRLPMLAGADERLLCSLAASAWKRRYPPAEG
;
A
#
# COMPACT_ATOMS: atom_id res chain seq x y z
N MET A 1 -12.95 -29.77 23.80
CA MET A 1 -11.99 -30.80 23.35
C MET A 1 -12.58 -32.21 23.17
N ARG A 2 -13.58 -32.66 23.95
CA ARG A 2 -14.16 -34.01 23.79
C ARG A 2 -15.01 -34.24 22.52
N ALA A 3 -15.61 -33.21 21.94
CA ALA A 3 -16.42 -33.33 20.72
C ALA A 3 -15.60 -33.46 19.41
N PHE A 4 -14.32 -33.06 19.42
CA PHE A 4 -13.45 -33.11 18.22
C PHE A 4 -12.94 -34.54 17.94
N PHE A 5 -12.73 -35.34 18.98
CA PHE A 5 -12.26 -36.72 18.86
C PHE A 5 -13.34 -37.68 18.31
N THR A 6 -14.61 -37.41 18.58
CA THR A 6 -15.73 -38.22 18.06
C THR A 6 -15.95 -38.07 16.55
N ALA A 7 -15.57 -36.94 15.95
CA ALA A 7 -15.72 -36.74 14.51
C ALA A 7 -14.65 -37.50 13.70
N ILE A 8 -13.41 -37.56 14.19
CA ILE A 8 -12.29 -38.23 13.50
C ILE A 8 -12.45 -39.76 13.51
N LEU A 9 -13.03 -40.33 14.58
CA LEU A 9 -13.29 -41.77 14.69
C LEU A 9 -14.44 -42.26 13.80
N ALA A 10 -15.38 -41.39 13.42
CA ALA A 10 -16.44 -41.75 12.48
C ALA A 10 -15.93 -41.77 11.01
N SER A 11 -14.91 -41.00 10.69
CA SER A 11 -14.32 -40.95 9.33
C SER A 11 -13.49 -42.19 9.00
N SER A 12 -12.90 -42.85 9.99
CA SER A 12 -12.05 -44.03 9.79
C SER A 12 -12.83 -45.34 9.66
N LEU A 13 -14.10 -45.40 10.10
CA LEU A 13 -14.95 -46.59 9.92
C LEU A 13 -15.63 -46.67 8.54
N LEU A 14 -15.64 -45.59 7.76
CA LEU A 14 -16.18 -45.55 6.39
C LEU A 14 -15.12 -45.76 5.29
N ALA A 15 -13.84 -45.80 5.64
CA ALA A 15 -12.75 -46.01 4.68
C ALA A 15 -12.59 -47.48 4.23
N GLY A 16 -13.35 -48.43 4.80
CA GLY A 16 -13.24 -49.86 4.53
C GLY A 16 -13.97 -50.39 3.29
N CYS A 17 -14.71 -49.56 2.54
CA CYS A 17 -15.51 -50.00 1.38
C CYS A 17 -15.26 -49.19 0.09
N ALA A 18 -14.14 -48.48 -0.04
CA ALA A 18 -13.87 -47.60 -1.17
C ALA A 18 -12.60 -48.00 -1.93
N SER A 19 -12.56 -49.21 -2.51
CA SER A 19 -11.41 -49.65 -3.31
C SER A 19 -11.64 -49.67 -4.82
N ASN A 20 -12.76 -49.17 -5.38
CA ASN A 20 -12.99 -49.21 -6.83
C ASN A 20 -13.80 -48.05 -7.46
N CYS A 21 -13.81 -46.85 -6.88
CA CYS A 21 -14.36 -45.65 -7.55
C CYS A 21 -13.22 -44.78 -8.13
N SER A 22 -12.88 -45.00 -9.40
CA SER A 22 -11.97 -44.10 -10.13
C SER A 22 -12.69 -42.80 -10.49
N ILE A 23 -12.31 -41.70 -9.83
CA ILE A 23 -12.87 -40.34 -10.01
C ILE A 23 -12.70 -39.79 -11.44
N LEU A 24 -11.85 -40.42 -12.28
CA LEU A 24 -11.57 -40.01 -13.66
C LEU A 24 -12.28 -40.85 -14.74
N SER A 25 -13.12 -41.81 -14.36
CA SER A 25 -13.89 -42.63 -15.31
C SER A 25 -15.25 -41.97 -15.60
N SER A 26 -15.55 -41.73 -16.88
CA SER A 26 -16.79 -41.09 -17.36
C SER A 26 -18.07 -41.93 -17.20
N ASN A 27 -18.00 -43.10 -16.56
CA ASN A 27 -19.15 -43.93 -16.21
C ASN A 27 -19.32 -44.00 -14.70
N ALA A 28 -19.75 -42.87 -14.10
CA ALA A 28 -20.06 -42.81 -12.69
C ALA A 28 -21.38 -43.55 -12.40
N SER A 29 -21.30 -44.65 -11.66
CA SER A 29 -22.48 -45.30 -11.08
C SER A 29 -23.22 -44.33 -10.15
N PRO A 30 -24.57 -44.32 -10.13
CA PRO A 30 -25.36 -43.46 -9.26
C PRO A 30 -25.04 -43.66 -7.76
N ALA A 31 -24.48 -44.81 -7.37
CA ALA A 31 -24.00 -45.05 -6.01
C ALA A 31 -22.75 -44.23 -5.64
N CYS A 32 -21.86 -43.96 -6.62
CA CYS A 32 -20.64 -43.18 -6.41
C CYS A 32 -20.95 -41.67 -6.33
N GLN A 33 -21.93 -41.18 -7.11
CA GLN A 33 -22.44 -39.82 -6.98
C GLN A 33 -23.14 -39.57 -5.64
N ALA A 34 -23.89 -40.56 -5.11
CA ALA A 34 -24.54 -40.45 -3.81
C ALA A 34 -23.54 -40.35 -2.64
N GLN A 35 -22.40 -41.07 -2.71
CA GLN A 35 -21.33 -40.97 -1.70
C GLN A 35 -20.60 -39.62 -1.73
N LEU A 36 -20.35 -39.05 -2.92
CA LEU A 36 -19.77 -37.70 -3.06
C LEU A 36 -20.71 -36.62 -2.50
N LEU A 37 -22.01 -36.73 -2.77
CA LEU A 37 -23.01 -35.83 -2.18
C LEU A 37 -23.11 -35.98 -0.66
N ALA A 38 -23.06 -37.20 -0.12
CA ALA A 38 -23.06 -37.43 1.32
C ALA A 38 -21.81 -36.85 2.02
N LEU A 39 -20.63 -36.94 1.39
CA LEU A 39 -19.40 -36.31 1.90
C LEU A 39 -19.47 -34.78 1.86
N MET A 40 -20.06 -34.19 0.81
CA MET A 40 -20.28 -32.73 0.75
C MET A 40 -21.29 -32.24 1.79
N VAL A 41 -22.36 -33.01 2.05
CA VAL A 41 -23.37 -32.66 3.06
C VAL A 41 -22.83 -32.71 4.49
N VAL A 42 -21.83 -33.57 4.78
CA VAL A 42 -21.20 -33.64 6.10
C VAL A 42 -20.06 -32.62 6.27
N ALA A 43 -19.32 -32.29 5.21
CA ALA A 43 -18.24 -31.29 5.26
C ALA A 43 -18.74 -29.82 5.21
N ALA A 44 -19.85 -29.56 4.52
CA ALA A 44 -20.42 -28.21 4.39
C ALA A 44 -20.80 -27.53 5.74
N PRO A 45 -21.49 -28.18 6.69
CA PRO A 45 -21.92 -27.52 7.93
C PRO A 45 -20.78 -27.25 8.92
N VAL A 46 -19.57 -27.78 8.71
CA VAL A 46 -18.41 -27.50 9.57
C VAL A 46 -17.46 -26.48 8.91
N ALA A 47 -17.30 -26.54 7.59
CA ALA A 47 -16.44 -25.60 6.85
C ALA A 47 -17.08 -24.21 6.70
N LEU A 48 -18.41 -24.10 6.51
CA LEU A 48 -19.10 -22.83 6.36
C LEU A 48 -19.06 -21.94 7.62
N PRO A 49 -19.35 -22.46 8.84
CA PRO A 49 -19.24 -21.65 10.05
C PRO A 49 -17.79 -21.28 10.37
N TYR A 50 -16.83 -22.15 10.08
CA TYR A 50 -15.41 -21.86 10.34
C TYR A 50 -14.90 -20.71 9.47
N ALA A 51 -15.24 -20.70 8.17
CA ALA A 51 -14.92 -19.59 7.28
C ALA A 51 -15.59 -18.28 7.76
N MET A 52 -16.88 -18.31 8.09
CA MET A 52 -17.60 -17.13 8.59
C MET A 52 -17.07 -16.61 9.94
N ILE A 53 -16.66 -17.49 10.86
CA ILE A 53 -16.10 -17.10 12.16
C ILE A 53 -14.67 -16.55 11.99
N LYS A 54 -13.87 -17.14 11.09
CA LYS A 54 -12.53 -16.63 10.77
C LYS A 54 -12.63 -15.23 10.16
N ASP A 55 -13.50 -15.05 9.17
CA ASP A 55 -13.72 -13.75 8.52
C ASP A 55 -14.25 -12.70 9.52
N ALA A 56 -15.17 -13.09 10.41
CA ALA A 56 -15.69 -12.19 11.45
C ALA A 56 -14.65 -11.85 12.53
N ALA A 57 -13.79 -12.78 12.90
CA ALA A 57 -12.71 -12.55 13.86
C ALA A 57 -11.61 -11.66 13.26
N GLU A 58 -11.25 -11.87 12.00
CA GLU A 58 -10.30 -11.02 11.26
C GLU A 58 -10.85 -9.60 11.08
N ASP A 59 -12.14 -9.46 10.72
CA ASP A 59 -12.81 -8.15 10.63
C ASP A 59 -12.90 -7.44 11.98
N HIS A 60 -13.19 -8.18 13.06
CA HIS A 60 -13.22 -7.62 14.41
C HIS A 60 -11.83 -7.15 14.87
N ALA A 61 -10.79 -7.97 14.66
CA ALA A 61 -9.42 -7.61 14.99
C ALA A 61 -8.94 -6.39 14.19
N ALA A 62 -9.28 -6.30 12.90
CA ALA A 62 -8.99 -5.14 12.06
C ALA A 62 -9.69 -3.86 12.57
N LYS A 63 -10.94 -3.97 13.02
CA LYS A 63 -11.69 -2.84 13.60
C LYS A 63 -11.13 -2.37 14.95
N VAL A 64 -10.74 -3.30 15.82
CA VAL A 64 -10.10 -2.95 17.10
C VAL A 64 -8.76 -2.26 16.84
N SER A 65 -7.93 -2.83 15.95
CA SER A 65 -6.65 -2.23 15.56
C SER A 65 -6.81 -0.82 14.98
N ALA A 66 -7.81 -0.58 14.12
CA ALA A 66 -8.08 0.74 13.57
C ALA A 66 -8.48 1.76 14.65
N ARG A 67 -9.30 1.37 15.62
CA ARG A 67 -9.70 2.24 16.74
C ARG A 67 -8.54 2.56 17.68
N ASP A 68 -7.67 1.60 17.93
CA ASP A 68 -6.48 1.81 18.77
C ASP A 68 -5.49 2.74 18.07
N LEU A 69 -5.27 2.54 16.77
CA LEU A 69 -4.44 3.40 15.94
C LEU A 69 -4.98 4.83 15.90
N GLN A 70 -6.28 5.00 15.68
CA GLN A 70 -6.96 6.29 15.74
C GLN A 70 -6.72 6.99 17.08
N ARG A 71 -6.98 6.30 18.19
CA ARG A 71 -6.79 6.85 19.53
C ARG A 71 -5.34 7.25 19.77
N GLY A 72 -4.37 6.46 19.33
CA GLY A 72 -2.95 6.80 19.42
C GLY A 72 -2.60 8.07 18.63
N VAL A 73 -3.03 8.16 17.38
CA VAL A 73 -2.80 9.34 16.53
C VAL A 73 -3.46 10.59 17.12
N GLU A 74 -4.67 10.48 17.66
CA GLU A 74 -5.37 11.60 18.28
C GLU A 74 -4.73 12.01 19.61
N ALA A 75 -4.22 11.05 20.39
CA ALA A 75 -3.51 11.28 21.64
C ALA A 75 -2.10 11.87 21.46
N GLY A 76 -1.60 11.95 20.22
CA GLY A 76 -0.28 12.50 19.95
C GLY A 76 0.86 11.48 19.97
N ASP A 77 0.56 10.18 20.01
CA ASP A 77 1.57 9.13 19.99
C ASP A 77 2.30 9.13 18.64
N LEU A 78 3.61 9.33 18.69
CA LEU A 78 4.47 9.32 17.51
C LEU A 78 4.51 7.94 16.87
N ALA A 79 4.62 6.85 17.65
CA ALA A 79 4.69 5.49 17.10
C ALA A 79 3.40 5.14 16.35
N ALA A 80 2.24 5.48 16.91
CA ALA A 80 0.96 5.37 16.23
C ALA A 80 0.89 6.22 14.94
N SER A 81 1.46 7.42 14.97
CA SER A 81 1.52 8.31 13.80
C SER A 81 2.41 7.73 12.69
N GLU A 82 3.60 7.23 13.03
CA GLU A 82 4.50 6.56 12.09
C GLU A 82 3.83 5.36 11.43
N TYR A 83 3.14 4.52 12.21
CA TYR A 83 2.42 3.37 11.68
C TYR A 83 1.22 3.78 10.80
N CYS A 84 0.50 4.84 11.19
CA CYS A 84 -0.65 5.35 10.45
C CYS A 84 -0.28 5.87 9.06
N VAL A 85 0.90 6.46 8.87
CA VAL A 85 1.40 6.92 7.56
C VAL A 85 1.38 5.80 6.51
N PHE A 86 1.61 4.55 6.91
CA PHE A 86 1.59 3.40 5.99
C PHE A 86 0.23 2.72 5.89
N ILE A 87 -0.48 2.57 7.01
CA ILE A 87 -1.66 1.67 7.08
C ILE A 87 -2.99 2.41 6.96
N CYS A 88 -3.11 3.66 7.44
CA CYS A 88 -4.40 4.35 7.53
C CYS A 88 -5.08 4.55 6.18
N ARG A 89 -4.31 4.64 5.07
CA ARG A 89 -4.87 4.70 3.71
C ARG A 89 -5.76 3.50 3.38
N ASN A 90 -5.39 2.32 3.88
CA ASN A 90 -6.07 1.05 3.61
C ASN A 90 -6.99 0.59 4.75
N ALA A 91 -7.24 1.43 5.77
CA ALA A 91 -8.12 1.11 6.89
C ALA A 91 -9.61 1.15 6.49
N TYR A 92 -10.06 0.19 5.68
CA TYR A 92 -11.43 0.16 5.12
C TYR A 92 -12.56 0.16 6.16
N SER A 93 -12.26 -0.15 7.42
CA SER A 93 -13.18 -0.05 8.54
C SER A 93 -13.51 1.40 8.95
N MET A 94 -12.79 2.40 8.43
CA MET A 94 -12.96 3.82 8.73
C MET A 94 -13.58 4.57 7.55
N ALA A 95 -14.38 5.60 7.86
CA ALA A 95 -14.93 6.48 6.83
C ALA A 95 -13.80 7.15 6.03
N GLN A 96 -14.02 7.41 4.74
CA GLN A 96 -12.98 7.97 3.87
C GLN A 96 -12.43 9.30 4.38
N ASP A 97 -13.29 10.23 4.79
CA ASP A 97 -12.87 11.54 5.29
C ASP A 97 -12.09 11.43 6.60
N GLU A 98 -12.49 10.48 7.45
CA GLU A 98 -11.80 10.20 8.71
C GLU A 98 -10.41 9.61 8.47
N ARG A 99 -10.27 8.69 7.51
CA ARG A 99 -8.96 8.15 7.09
C ARG A 99 -8.04 9.26 6.63
N TRP A 100 -8.51 10.15 5.76
CA TRP A 100 -7.71 11.25 5.25
C TRP A 100 -7.34 12.24 6.36
N ARG A 101 -8.28 12.57 7.26
CA ARG A 101 -7.98 13.42 8.44
C ARG A 101 -6.89 12.81 9.30
N LEU A 102 -7.00 11.54 9.69
CA LEU A 102 -6.01 10.87 10.53
C LEU A 102 -4.67 10.73 9.84
N LEU A 103 -4.66 10.38 8.55
CA LEU A 103 -3.45 10.25 7.77
C LEU A 103 -2.70 11.60 7.66
N ARG A 104 -3.43 12.72 7.47
CA ARG A 104 -2.85 14.06 7.52
C ARG A 104 -2.24 14.38 8.88
N MET A 105 -3.00 14.17 9.96
CA MET A 105 -2.52 14.43 11.33
C MET A 105 -1.26 13.63 11.65
N ALA A 106 -1.25 12.34 11.28
CA ALA A 106 -0.11 11.46 11.47
C ALA A 106 1.12 11.95 10.70
N ALA A 107 0.96 12.29 9.41
CA ALA A 107 2.04 12.78 8.58
C ALA A 107 2.59 14.14 9.05
N GLU A 108 1.72 15.08 9.42
CA GLU A 108 2.12 16.38 9.99
C GLU A 108 2.95 16.19 11.27
N ARG A 109 2.55 15.24 12.14
CA ARG A 109 3.29 14.94 13.37
C ARG A 109 4.65 14.31 13.11
N VAL A 110 4.74 13.34 12.20
CA VAL A 110 6.02 12.72 11.80
C VAL A 110 6.99 13.78 11.28
N VAL A 111 6.51 14.72 10.45
CA VAL A 111 7.33 15.80 9.92
C VAL A 111 7.74 16.79 11.01
N ALA A 112 6.84 17.11 11.94
CA ALA A 112 7.11 18.04 13.04
C ALA A 112 8.08 17.49 14.11
N ALA A 113 8.23 16.17 14.22
CA ALA A 113 9.12 15.54 15.20
C ALA A 113 10.63 15.87 14.99
N GLY A 114 11.01 16.58 13.92
CA GLY A 114 12.28 17.30 13.81
C GLY A 114 13.52 16.44 13.51
N ASP A 115 14.68 17.10 13.36
CA ASP A 115 15.97 16.52 12.92
C ASP A 115 16.97 16.25 14.07
N GLU A 116 16.73 16.73 15.29
CA GLU A 116 17.76 16.80 16.35
C GLU A 116 18.20 15.43 16.91
N GLU A 117 17.41 14.37 16.71
CA GLU A 117 17.72 13.01 17.18
C GLU A 117 17.96 12.00 16.03
N LEU A 118 17.91 12.47 14.77
CA LEU A 118 17.43 11.63 13.65
C LEU A 118 18.29 11.58 12.40
N ARG A 119 19.50 12.15 12.43
CA ARG A 119 20.40 12.11 11.26
C ARG A 119 20.84 10.70 10.86
N ASP A 120 20.84 9.74 11.79
CA ASP A 120 21.47 8.42 11.58
C ASP A 120 20.51 7.22 11.53
N ASP A 121 19.20 7.40 11.72
CA ASP A 121 18.24 6.29 11.67
C ASP A 121 17.52 6.20 10.31
N HIS A 122 17.96 5.25 9.46
CA HIS A 122 17.38 4.99 8.13
C HIS A 122 15.89 4.63 8.19
N ARG A 123 15.43 3.99 9.27
CA ARG A 123 14.00 3.71 9.48
C ARG A 123 13.22 5.02 9.52
N ARG A 124 13.67 5.97 10.33
CA ARG A 124 13.01 7.28 10.49
C ARG A 124 13.04 8.09 9.20
N GLN A 125 14.13 8.01 8.43
CA GLN A 125 14.20 8.63 7.10
C GLN A 125 13.14 8.06 6.15
N ALA A 126 12.93 6.74 6.16
CA ALA A 126 11.89 6.08 5.37
C ALA A 126 10.48 6.53 5.81
N VAL A 127 10.21 6.58 7.11
CA VAL A 127 8.92 7.07 7.64
C VAL A 127 8.67 8.53 7.24
N ARG A 128 9.69 9.39 7.33
CA ARG A 128 9.59 10.80 6.89
C ARG A 128 9.36 10.93 5.39
N LEU A 129 10.03 10.12 4.57
CA LEU A 129 9.80 10.11 3.12
C LEU A 129 8.33 9.82 2.83
N ALA A 130 7.77 8.80 3.46
CA ALA A 130 6.35 8.45 3.31
C ALA A 130 5.43 9.59 3.81
N ALA A 131 5.72 10.19 4.97
CA ALA A 131 4.94 11.30 5.51
C ALA A 131 4.95 12.54 4.61
N HIS A 132 6.11 12.94 4.10
CA HIS A 132 6.22 14.04 3.14
C HIS A 132 5.45 13.74 1.85
N LYS A 133 5.50 12.50 1.35
CA LYS A 133 4.71 12.13 0.16
C LYS A 133 3.21 12.22 0.42
N VAL A 134 2.75 11.75 1.58
CA VAL A 134 1.34 11.88 2.00
C VAL A 134 0.92 13.34 2.00
N LEU A 135 1.68 14.23 2.65
CA LEU A 135 1.34 15.65 2.70
C LEU A 135 1.34 16.29 1.31
N ALA A 136 2.31 15.95 0.46
CA ALA A 136 2.35 16.42 -0.92
C ALA A 136 1.11 16.00 -1.72
N ASP A 137 0.59 14.78 -1.52
CA ASP A 137 -0.62 14.29 -2.18
C ASP A 137 -1.87 15.03 -1.71
N MET A 138 -1.95 15.35 -0.41
CA MET A 138 -3.10 16.04 0.17
C MET A 138 -3.12 17.53 -0.14
N LEU A 139 -1.94 18.16 -0.27
CA LEU A 139 -1.83 19.60 -0.51
C LEU A 139 -1.92 20.00 -1.99
N TRP A 140 -2.22 19.05 -2.91
CA TRP A 140 -2.25 19.30 -4.36
C TRP A 140 -3.01 20.58 -4.73
N ARG A 141 -4.20 20.82 -4.16
CA ARG A 141 -5.03 22.01 -4.47
C ARG A 141 -4.97 23.10 -3.41
N GLU A 142 -4.68 22.74 -2.16
CA GLU A 142 -4.83 23.64 -1.01
C GLU A 142 -3.65 24.61 -0.88
N ALA A 143 -2.42 24.12 -1.06
CA ALA A 143 -1.22 24.91 -0.82
C ALA A 143 -0.06 24.47 -1.74
N PRO A 144 -0.05 24.92 -3.01
CA PRO A 144 0.95 24.52 -4.00
C PRO A 144 2.40 24.74 -3.55
N ALA A 145 2.69 25.87 -2.89
CA ALA A 145 4.04 26.15 -2.39
C ALA A 145 4.51 25.12 -1.33
N ARG A 146 3.68 24.86 -0.31
CA ARG A 146 3.97 23.85 0.72
C ARG A 146 4.06 22.43 0.15
N ARG A 147 3.26 22.15 -0.88
CA ARG A 147 3.35 20.88 -1.61
C ARG A 147 4.71 20.70 -2.26
N VAL A 148 5.23 21.73 -2.93
CA VAL A 148 6.57 21.69 -3.54
C VAL A 148 7.63 21.40 -2.48
N GLU A 149 7.58 22.07 -1.33
CA GLU A 149 8.51 21.81 -0.21
C GLU A 149 8.54 20.31 0.17
N HIS A 150 7.37 19.69 0.32
CA HIS A 150 7.30 18.27 0.65
C HIS A 150 7.77 17.35 -0.48
N LEU A 151 7.49 17.68 -1.75
CA LEU A 151 8.00 16.91 -2.88
C LEU A 151 9.54 16.95 -2.95
N HIS A 152 10.13 18.13 -2.75
CA HIS A 152 11.58 18.29 -2.68
C HIS A 152 12.17 17.46 -1.54
N GLU A 153 11.49 17.40 -0.39
CA GLU A 153 11.96 16.61 0.75
C GLU A 153 11.87 15.09 0.52
N VAL A 154 10.81 14.61 -0.17
CA VAL A 154 10.75 13.21 -0.65
C VAL A 154 11.95 12.90 -1.54
N ILE A 155 12.28 13.81 -2.46
CA ILE A 155 13.42 13.63 -3.37
C ILE A 155 14.74 13.63 -2.61
N ARG A 156 14.94 14.59 -1.71
CA ARG A 156 16.14 14.70 -0.88
C ARG A 156 16.38 13.43 -0.06
N LEU A 157 15.35 12.92 0.62
CA LEU A 157 15.43 11.67 1.38
C LEU A 157 15.67 10.47 0.46
N GLY A 158 14.97 10.41 -0.68
CA GLY A 158 15.15 9.35 -1.67
C GLY A 158 16.52 9.34 -2.36
N GLN A 159 17.36 10.37 -2.20
CA GLN A 159 18.74 10.35 -2.70
C GLN A 159 19.72 9.61 -1.77
N SER A 160 19.32 9.23 -0.55
CA SER A 160 20.17 8.46 0.38
C SER A 160 20.28 6.99 -0.05
N ALA A 161 21.49 6.55 -0.38
CA ALA A 161 21.76 5.16 -0.71
C ALA A 161 21.52 4.22 0.48
N GLU A 162 21.74 4.74 1.69
CA GLU A 162 21.59 4.03 2.95
C GLU A 162 20.11 3.77 3.27
N LEU A 163 19.22 4.74 3.01
CA LEU A 163 17.77 4.53 3.06
C LEU A 163 17.37 3.39 2.12
N TRP A 164 17.88 3.38 0.88
CA TRP A 164 17.56 2.31 -0.08
C TRP A 164 18.11 0.95 0.33
N ALA A 165 19.28 0.91 0.96
CA ALA A 165 19.82 -0.31 1.55
C ALA A 165 18.87 -0.83 2.63
N TYR A 166 18.40 0.04 3.52
CA TYR A 166 17.47 -0.30 4.59
C TYR A 166 16.12 -0.83 4.08
N VAL A 167 15.43 -0.10 3.20
CA VAL A 167 14.07 -0.50 2.76
C VAL A 167 14.05 -1.75 1.86
N ARG A 168 15.21 -2.18 1.36
CA ARG A 168 15.38 -3.44 0.61
C ARG A 168 15.65 -4.64 1.51
N LEU A 169 15.99 -4.43 2.78
CA LEU A 169 16.04 -5.51 3.76
C LEU A 169 14.61 -6.08 3.92
N SER A 170 14.53 -7.39 4.09
CA SER A 170 13.31 -8.05 4.53
C SER A 170 13.10 -7.87 6.03
N THR A 171 11.92 -8.24 6.53
CA THR A 171 11.61 -8.10 7.97
C THR A 171 12.51 -8.93 8.86
N ASP A 172 12.87 -10.14 8.43
CA ASP A 172 13.86 -11.00 9.10
C ASP A 172 15.29 -10.44 9.04
N GLN A 173 15.55 -9.48 8.14
CA GLN A 173 16.84 -8.79 7.99
C GLN A 173 16.89 -7.43 8.70
N GLY A 174 15.83 -7.04 9.42
CA GLY A 174 15.80 -5.82 10.23
C GLY A 174 14.98 -4.66 9.66
N ASN A 175 14.25 -4.85 8.56
CA ASN A 175 13.26 -3.87 8.11
C ASN A 175 11.93 -4.08 8.85
N ASP A 176 11.67 -3.25 9.85
CA ASP A 176 10.45 -3.32 10.68
C ASP A 176 9.26 -2.55 10.09
N LEU A 177 9.39 -1.99 8.88
CA LEU A 177 8.33 -1.23 8.24
C LEU A 177 7.23 -2.17 7.74
N PRO A 178 5.95 -1.76 7.82
CA PRO A 178 4.83 -2.60 7.39
C PRO A 178 4.62 -2.60 5.85
N VAL A 179 5.62 -2.19 5.09
CA VAL A 179 5.59 -2.04 3.62
C VAL A 179 6.94 -2.43 3.01
N ASN A 180 6.94 -2.82 1.74
CA ASN A 180 8.15 -3.20 1.00
C ASN A 180 8.81 -2.01 0.27
N ASP A 181 9.98 -2.25 -0.34
CA ASP A 181 10.72 -1.27 -1.16
C ASP A 181 9.87 -0.67 -2.29
N GLY A 182 8.92 -1.43 -2.84
CA GLY A 182 7.97 -1.00 -3.85
C GLY A 182 7.12 0.21 -3.42
N HIS A 183 6.76 0.30 -2.14
CA HIS A 183 6.07 1.48 -1.59
C HIS A 183 6.94 2.74 -1.71
N PHE A 184 8.20 2.66 -1.27
CA PHE A 184 9.16 3.77 -1.32
C PHE A 184 9.51 4.15 -2.76
N ARG A 185 9.65 3.15 -3.63
CA ARG A 185 9.83 3.35 -5.07
C ARG A 185 8.70 4.15 -5.68
N SER A 186 7.45 3.75 -5.41
CA SER A 186 6.26 4.45 -5.90
C SER A 186 6.18 5.87 -5.36
N ALA A 187 6.50 6.08 -4.08
CA ALA A 187 6.52 7.42 -3.47
C ALA A 187 7.57 8.33 -4.12
N ALA A 188 8.80 7.84 -4.28
CA ALA A 188 9.91 8.57 -4.90
C ALA A 188 9.62 8.92 -6.38
N VAL A 189 9.21 7.93 -7.17
CA VAL A 189 8.84 8.12 -8.58
C VAL A 189 7.68 9.10 -8.70
N GLY A 190 6.65 8.92 -7.86
CA GLY A 190 5.50 9.82 -7.82
C GLY A 190 5.89 11.26 -7.53
N ALA A 191 6.84 11.50 -6.62
CA ALA A 191 7.30 12.84 -6.31
C ALA A 191 8.02 13.52 -7.47
N VAL A 192 8.87 12.78 -8.20
CA VAL A 192 9.53 13.29 -9.42
C VAL A 192 8.50 13.61 -10.50
N VAL A 193 7.58 12.68 -10.77
CA VAL A 193 6.50 12.86 -11.74
C VAL A 193 5.65 14.09 -11.40
N ASP A 194 5.35 14.28 -10.12
CA ASP A 194 4.57 15.43 -9.64
C ASP A 194 5.29 16.76 -9.85
N LEU A 195 6.60 16.85 -9.56
CA LEU A 195 7.37 18.07 -9.82
C LEU A 195 7.58 18.34 -11.30
N LEU A 196 7.84 17.32 -12.12
CA LEU A 196 7.89 17.46 -13.58
C LEU A 196 6.55 17.96 -14.13
N THR A 197 5.44 17.42 -13.63
CA THR A 197 4.11 17.87 -14.01
C THR A 197 3.92 19.34 -13.63
N LEU A 198 4.34 19.76 -12.43
CA LEU A 198 4.24 21.15 -11.99
C LEU A 198 5.14 22.10 -12.80
N GLN A 199 6.36 21.70 -13.15
CA GLN A 199 7.24 22.50 -14.02
C GLN A 199 6.56 22.80 -15.36
N ARG A 200 5.90 21.79 -15.94
CA ARG A 200 5.06 21.98 -17.13
C ARG A 200 3.88 22.91 -16.88
N GLU A 201 3.31 22.92 -15.66
CA GLU A 201 2.16 23.77 -15.28
C GLU A 201 2.57 25.23 -15.32
N LEU A 202 3.74 25.51 -14.75
CA LEU A 202 4.31 26.84 -14.70
C LEU A 202 4.74 27.33 -16.09
N ALA A 203 5.39 26.49 -16.90
CA ALA A 203 5.78 26.83 -18.28
C ALA A 203 4.55 27.20 -19.14
N TRP A 204 3.50 26.38 -19.08
CA TRP A 204 2.24 26.64 -19.78
C TRP A 204 1.59 27.97 -19.33
N GLN A 205 1.56 28.22 -18.02
CA GLN A 205 1.01 29.47 -17.46
C GLN A 205 1.84 30.71 -17.83
N ALA A 206 3.15 30.57 -18.04
CA ALA A 206 4.04 31.64 -18.49
C ALA A 206 3.84 32.04 -19.96
N GLY A 207 2.93 31.37 -20.69
CA GLY A 207 2.61 31.71 -22.07
C GLY A 207 3.47 30.99 -23.10
N GLU A 208 4.21 29.96 -22.71
CA GLU A 208 4.83 29.01 -23.64
C GLU A 208 3.70 28.17 -24.26
N ARG A 209 3.17 28.64 -25.40
CA ARG A 209 1.94 28.11 -26.05
C ARG A 209 2.09 26.72 -26.66
N THR A 210 3.31 26.21 -26.76
CA THR A 210 3.54 24.83 -27.17
C THR A 210 3.37 23.96 -25.93
N PRO A 211 2.45 22.97 -25.93
CA PRO A 211 2.46 21.98 -24.87
C PRO A 211 3.88 21.41 -24.86
N PRO A 212 4.57 21.38 -23.70
CA PRO A 212 5.94 20.93 -23.66
C PRO A 212 5.98 19.56 -24.30
N ASP A 213 6.68 19.46 -25.44
CA ASP A 213 6.88 18.19 -26.14
C ASP A 213 7.40 17.16 -25.13
N GLU A 214 7.23 15.87 -25.42
CA GLU A 214 7.73 14.80 -24.56
C GLU A 214 9.24 14.96 -24.23
N GLU A 215 9.97 15.74 -25.04
CA GLU A 215 11.39 16.07 -24.93
C GLU A 215 11.76 17.12 -23.87
N ALA A 216 10.84 17.97 -23.40
CA ALA A 216 11.14 19.00 -22.39
C ALA A 216 11.06 18.45 -20.95
N CYS A 217 11.85 17.43 -20.67
CA CYS A 217 11.93 16.79 -19.35
C CYS A 217 13.34 16.93 -18.79
N ASP A 218 13.53 17.94 -17.92
CA ASP A 218 14.81 18.12 -17.23
C ASP A 218 14.80 17.35 -15.90
N LEU A 219 15.58 16.27 -15.86
CA LEU A 219 15.75 15.45 -14.67
C LEU A 219 16.97 15.84 -13.82
N GLN A 220 17.82 16.77 -14.29
CA GLN A 220 19.03 17.18 -13.56
C GLN A 220 18.75 17.61 -12.11
N PRO A 221 17.65 18.33 -11.79
CA PRO A 221 17.33 18.70 -10.42
C PRO A 221 17.10 17.53 -9.45
N PHE A 222 16.80 16.33 -9.95
CA PHE A 222 16.48 15.15 -9.14
C PHE A 222 17.68 14.25 -8.82
N GLY A 223 18.85 14.53 -9.41
CA GLY A 223 20.11 13.85 -9.10
C GLY A 223 20.06 12.33 -9.26
N ARG A 224 20.51 11.58 -8.25
CA ARG A 224 20.63 10.11 -8.29
C ARG A 224 19.31 9.36 -8.03
N LEU A 225 18.24 10.07 -7.70
CA LEU A 225 16.97 9.44 -7.29
C LEU A 225 16.40 8.47 -8.35
N PRO A 226 16.34 8.82 -9.65
CA PRO A 226 15.80 7.90 -10.67
C PRO A 226 16.49 6.54 -10.65
N MET A 227 17.83 6.54 -10.61
CA MET A 227 18.63 5.31 -10.54
C MET A 227 18.35 4.50 -9.28
N LEU A 228 18.27 5.17 -8.11
CA LEU A 228 18.05 4.49 -6.84
C LEU A 228 16.63 3.89 -6.71
N ALA A 229 15.64 4.58 -7.28
CA ALA A 229 14.27 4.09 -7.43
C ALA A 229 14.11 3.10 -8.60
N GLY A 230 15.17 2.78 -9.35
CA GLY A 230 15.10 1.88 -10.50
C GLY A 230 14.15 2.38 -11.59
N ALA A 231 14.05 3.70 -11.77
CA ALA A 231 13.24 4.35 -12.78
C ALA A 231 14.14 4.90 -13.90
N ASP A 232 13.79 4.54 -15.14
CA ASP A 232 14.42 5.09 -16.33
C ASP A 232 13.93 6.52 -16.59
N GLU A 233 14.81 7.38 -17.11
CA GLU A 233 14.51 8.77 -17.41
C GLU A 233 13.32 8.92 -18.37
N ARG A 234 13.30 8.14 -19.46
CA ARG A 234 12.19 8.18 -20.44
C ARG A 234 10.88 7.76 -19.82
N LEU A 235 10.91 6.78 -18.91
CA LEU A 235 9.72 6.36 -18.17
C LEU A 235 9.18 7.50 -17.31
N LEU A 236 10.03 8.19 -16.54
CA LEU A 236 9.61 9.32 -15.70
C LEU A 236 8.98 10.44 -16.52
N CYS A 237 9.60 10.80 -17.65
CA CYS A 237 9.10 11.82 -18.55
C CYS A 237 7.76 11.43 -19.19
N SER A 238 7.61 10.17 -19.62
CA SER A 238 6.36 9.62 -20.16
C SER A 238 5.23 9.61 -19.12
N LEU A 239 5.55 9.24 -17.88
CA LEU A 239 4.59 9.27 -16.77
C LEU A 239 4.14 10.69 -16.44
N ALA A 240 5.06 11.66 -16.42
CA ALA A 240 4.74 13.07 -16.22
C ALA A 240 3.88 13.62 -17.37
N ALA A 241 4.21 13.28 -18.63
CA ALA A 241 3.39 13.67 -19.79
C ALA A 241 1.97 13.09 -19.71
N SER A 242 1.85 11.83 -19.29
CA SER A 242 0.56 11.17 -19.11
C SER A 242 -0.25 11.75 -17.93
N ALA A 243 0.42 12.07 -16.82
CA ALA A 243 -0.20 12.74 -15.67
C ALA A 243 -0.73 14.13 -16.06
N TRP A 244 0.06 14.88 -16.82
CA TRP A 244 -0.35 16.16 -17.40
C TRP A 244 -1.59 16.04 -18.28
N LYS A 245 -1.56 15.16 -19.31
CA LYS A 245 -2.66 14.96 -20.27
C LYS A 245 -3.97 14.59 -19.58
N ARG A 246 -3.91 13.78 -18.50
CA ARG A 246 -5.09 13.44 -17.71
C ARG A 246 -5.69 14.62 -16.96
N ARG A 247 -4.87 15.60 -16.56
CA ARG A 247 -5.36 16.80 -15.86
C ARG A 247 -5.87 17.87 -16.81
N TYR A 248 -5.20 18.04 -17.94
CA TYR A 248 -5.53 19.03 -18.97
C TYR A 248 -5.81 18.29 -20.29
N PRO A 249 -6.98 17.64 -20.41
CA PRO A 249 -7.35 16.98 -21.65
C PRO A 249 -7.39 18.02 -22.78
N PRO A 250 -6.96 17.67 -24.00
CA PRO A 250 -7.11 18.54 -25.15
C PRO A 250 -8.60 18.87 -25.31
N ALA A 251 -8.91 20.12 -25.66
CA ALA A 251 -10.28 20.49 -25.99
C ALA A 251 -10.74 19.59 -27.15
N GLU A 252 -11.84 18.87 -26.96
CA GLU A 252 -12.49 18.10 -28.04
C GLU A 252 -12.93 19.12 -29.11
N GLY A 253 -12.23 19.13 -30.24
CA GLY A 253 -12.53 19.95 -31.41
C GLY A 253 -13.51 19.27 -32.35
#